data_AF-A0A3B0YBM2-F1
#
_entry.id   AF-A0A3B0YBM2-F1
#
_cell.length_a   1.000
_cell.length_b   1.000
_cell.length_c   1.000
_cell.angle_alpha   90.00
_cell.angle_beta   90.00
_cell.angle_gamma   90.00
#
_symmetry.space_group_name_H-M   'P 1'
#
loop_
_entity.id
_entity.type
_entity.pdbx_description
1 polymer ?
#
loop_
_entity_poly.entity_id
_entity_poly.type
_entity_poly.pdbx_seq_one_letter_code
_entity_poly.pdbx_strand_id
1 'polypeptide(L)'
;MPDSIQDIETLVRSRVPIILIETSEERRTVDLFRQLAIRLGQPVMRWSVTSGLQRIDLDLQPQTHAREPAQALAQIRSTGTQGIYLLLDFHPYLEDPAHVRLIREIALGYGKANHTLVFISYRCELPEELHALSARFSLSLPDSKHIERLIREEASNWAKAHPGKKVKTDEATLAQLISQLGGLTAPDVRRLVRKAIYDDGAITDDDLPHLTQAKYRLLDQGGALTFELDTAAFSE
;
A
#
# COMPACT_ATOMS: atom_id res chain seq x y z
N MET A 1 0.39 8.65 12.09
CA MET A 1 -0.38 7.39 11.85
C MET A 1 -1.93 7.47 11.94
N PRO A 2 -2.60 8.43 12.64
CA PRO A 2 -4.07 8.38 12.77
C PRO A 2 -4.87 8.77 11.52
N ASP A 3 -4.32 9.57 10.60
CA ASP A 3 -5.14 10.20 9.54
C ASP A 3 -5.70 9.19 8.51
N SER A 4 -4.88 8.23 8.05
CA SER A 4 -5.28 7.33 6.96
C SER A 4 -6.52 6.47 7.28
N ILE A 5 -6.69 6.02 8.54
CA ILE A 5 -7.84 5.18 8.90
C ILE A 5 -9.13 6.00 9.04
N GLN A 6 -9.02 7.24 9.53
CA GLN A 6 -10.16 8.12 9.70
C GLN A 6 -10.65 8.65 8.35
N ASP A 7 -9.73 8.94 7.43
CA ASP A 7 -10.05 9.38 6.07
C ASP A 7 -10.75 8.27 5.29
N ILE A 8 -10.22 7.04 5.30
CA ILE A 8 -10.87 5.92 4.60
C ILE A 8 -12.22 5.56 5.24
N GLU A 9 -12.33 5.65 6.57
CA GLU A 9 -13.59 5.48 7.28
C GLU A 9 -14.63 6.51 6.82
N THR A 10 -14.20 7.76 6.65
CA THR A 10 -15.05 8.85 6.16
C THR A 10 -15.55 8.60 4.74
N LEU A 11 -14.69 8.11 3.84
CA LEU A 11 -15.08 7.74 2.47
C LEU A 11 -16.12 6.62 2.45
N VAL A 12 -15.91 5.56 3.24
CA VAL A 12 -16.86 4.44 3.32
C VAL A 12 -18.19 4.88 3.94
N ARG A 13 -18.16 5.68 5.02
CA ARG A 13 -19.38 6.22 5.65
C ARG A 13 -20.14 7.19 4.75
N SER A 14 -19.44 7.92 3.88
CA SER A 14 -20.01 8.80 2.86
C SER A 14 -20.66 8.05 1.69
N ARG A 15 -20.68 6.71 1.74
CA ARG A 15 -21.23 5.83 0.70
C ARG A 15 -20.60 6.03 -0.67
N VAL A 16 -19.30 6.32 -0.70
CA VAL A 16 -18.55 6.24 -1.96
C VAL A 16 -18.51 4.76 -2.38
N PRO A 17 -19.11 4.38 -3.52
CA PRO A 17 -19.22 2.98 -3.89
C PRO A 17 -17.93 2.41 -4.50
N ILE A 18 -17.07 3.25 -5.08
CA ILE A 18 -15.78 2.85 -5.66
C ILE A 18 -14.67 3.68 -5.03
N ILE A 19 -13.67 3.02 -4.44
CA ILE A 19 -12.48 3.66 -3.91
C ILE A 19 -11.28 3.13 -4.68
N LEU A 20 -10.44 4.03 -5.18
CA LEU A 20 -9.19 3.67 -5.85
C LEU A 20 -7.99 3.99 -4.97
N ILE A 21 -7.12 3.00 -4.76
CA ILE A 21 -5.88 3.09 -3.99
C ILE A 21 -4.72 2.63 -4.86
N GLU A 22 -3.95 3.59 -5.36
CA GLU A 22 -2.72 3.32 -6.10
C GLU A 22 -1.55 3.21 -5.13
N THR A 23 -1.04 2.00 -4.90
CA THR A 23 0.01 1.74 -3.92
C THR A 23 0.72 0.42 -4.17
N SER A 24 2.02 0.36 -3.84
CA SER A 24 2.79 -0.87 -3.72
C SER A 24 2.67 -1.50 -2.32
N GLU A 25 2.05 -0.82 -1.35
CA GLU A 25 1.94 -1.25 0.05
C GLU A 25 0.71 -2.15 0.30
N GLU A 26 0.47 -3.16 -0.56
CA GLU A 26 -0.74 -4.01 -0.51
C GLU A 26 -1.06 -4.53 0.89
N ARG A 27 -0.09 -5.16 1.57
CA ARG A 27 -0.26 -5.73 2.92
C ARG A 27 -0.75 -4.70 3.92
N ARG A 28 -0.16 -3.50 3.88
CA ARG A 28 -0.53 -2.39 4.77
C ARG A 28 -1.96 -1.92 4.49
N THR A 29 -2.35 -1.83 3.22
CA THR A 29 -3.72 -1.47 2.83
C THR A 29 -4.71 -2.53 3.31
N VAL A 30 -4.43 -3.82 3.09
CA VAL A 30 -5.29 -4.92 3.56
C VAL A 30 -5.45 -4.88 5.09
N ASP A 31 -4.36 -4.65 5.83
CA ASP A 31 -4.40 -4.55 7.30
C ASP A 31 -5.15 -3.30 7.80
N LEU A 32 -5.09 -2.19 7.05
CA LEU A 32 -5.89 -0.99 7.32
C LEU A 32 -7.39 -1.32 7.22
N PHE A 33 -7.80 -2.04 6.18
CA PHE A 33 -9.20 -2.45 6.01
C PHE A 33 -9.65 -3.51 7.01
N ARG A 34 -8.77 -4.41 7.46
CA ARG A 34 -9.08 -5.31 8.59
C ARG A 34 -9.43 -4.53 9.86
N GLN A 35 -8.65 -3.49 10.18
CA GLN A 35 -8.94 -2.62 11.32
C GLN A 35 -10.25 -1.83 11.10
N LEU A 36 -10.50 -1.39 9.87
CA LEU A 36 -11.72 -0.69 9.50
C LEU A 36 -12.97 -1.58 9.65
N ALA A 37 -12.86 -2.88 9.34
CA ALA A 37 -13.93 -3.86 9.52
C ALA A 37 -14.51 -3.83 10.94
N ILE A 38 -13.62 -3.78 11.94
CA ILE A 38 -13.97 -3.75 13.36
C ILE A 38 -14.70 -2.45 13.71
N ARG A 39 -14.21 -1.31 13.21
CA ARG A 39 -14.80 0.01 13.49
C ARG A 39 -16.17 0.20 12.85
N LEU A 40 -16.36 -0.34 11.65
CA LEU A 40 -17.60 -0.21 10.90
C LEU A 40 -18.61 -1.32 11.20
N GLY A 41 -18.18 -2.44 11.78
CA GLY A 41 -19.01 -3.64 11.94
C GLY A 41 -19.42 -4.24 10.59
N GLN A 42 -18.61 -4.04 9.54
CA GLN A 42 -18.90 -4.47 8.18
C GLN A 42 -17.94 -5.59 7.76
N PRO A 43 -18.42 -6.64 7.06
CA PRO A 43 -17.57 -7.66 6.48
C PRO A 43 -16.57 -7.04 5.49
N VAL A 44 -15.33 -7.50 5.54
CA VAL A 44 -14.30 -7.12 4.59
C VAL A 44 -13.81 -8.37 3.88
N MET A 45 -13.91 -8.32 2.56
CA MET A 45 -13.53 -9.40 1.67
C MET A 45 -12.34 -8.92 0.85
N ARG A 46 -11.34 -9.77 0.64
CA ARG A 46 -10.32 -9.56 -0.39
C ARG A 46 -10.55 -10.50 -1.55
N TRP A 47 -10.21 -10.06 -2.74
CA TRP A 47 -10.17 -10.89 -3.93
C TRP A 47 -8.79 -10.75 -4.57
N SER A 48 -8.24 -11.87 -5.01
CA SER A 48 -7.17 -11.90 -6.01
C SER A 48 -7.47 -13.00 -7.02
N VAL A 49 -6.95 -12.88 -8.23
CA VAL A 49 -7.11 -13.91 -9.28
C VAL A 49 -6.59 -15.29 -8.83
N THR A 50 -5.58 -15.33 -7.96
CA THR A 50 -4.94 -16.57 -7.50
C THR A 50 -5.69 -17.28 -6.37
N SER A 51 -6.37 -16.54 -5.48
CA SER A 51 -7.08 -17.13 -4.33
C SER A 51 -8.61 -17.09 -4.43
N GLY A 52 -9.16 -16.15 -5.21
CA GLY A 52 -10.58 -15.83 -5.19
C GLY A 52 -10.98 -14.96 -3.99
N LEU A 53 -12.28 -14.92 -3.68
CA LEU A 53 -12.84 -14.14 -2.58
C LEU A 53 -12.53 -14.77 -1.21
N GLN A 54 -11.99 -13.99 -0.28
CA GLN A 54 -11.69 -14.42 1.09
C GLN A 54 -12.21 -13.37 2.07
N ARG A 55 -12.88 -13.82 3.13
CA ARG A 55 -13.28 -12.96 4.25
C ARG A 55 -12.09 -12.75 5.19
N ILE A 56 -11.56 -11.52 5.22
CA ILE A 56 -10.30 -11.20 5.92
C ILE A 56 -10.50 -10.64 7.33
N ASP A 57 -11.71 -10.19 7.68
CA ASP A 57 -12.05 -9.78 9.04
C ASP A 57 -12.15 -10.97 10.01
N LEU A 58 -12.38 -12.17 9.49
CA LEU A 58 -12.48 -13.43 10.24
C LEU A 58 -11.40 -14.46 9.85
N ASP A 59 -10.47 -14.09 8.97
CA ASP A 59 -9.44 -14.97 8.41
C ASP A 59 -9.98 -16.34 7.91
N LEU A 60 -11.12 -16.34 7.23
CA LEU A 60 -11.71 -17.55 6.68
C LEU A 60 -10.93 -18.07 5.47
N GLN A 61 -11.17 -19.32 5.08
CA GLN A 61 -10.56 -19.88 3.87
C GLN A 61 -11.05 -19.17 2.59
N PRO A 62 -10.20 -19.02 1.56
CA PRO A 62 -10.61 -18.46 0.28
C PRO A 62 -11.66 -19.32 -0.44
N GLN A 63 -12.59 -18.65 -1.10
CA GLN A 63 -13.59 -19.22 -1.98
C GLN A 63 -12.99 -19.36 -3.38
N THR A 64 -12.38 -20.51 -3.65
CA THR A 64 -11.61 -20.77 -4.88
C THR A 64 -12.48 -20.78 -6.15
N HIS A 65 -13.78 -21.00 -6.02
CA HIS A 65 -14.73 -20.92 -7.13
C HIS A 65 -15.01 -19.48 -7.61
N ALA A 66 -14.46 -18.47 -6.93
CA ALA A 66 -14.62 -17.05 -7.27
C ALA A 66 -13.30 -16.43 -7.70
N ARG A 67 -12.44 -17.19 -8.40
CA ARG A 67 -11.17 -16.71 -8.96
C ARG A 67 -11.35 -15.93 -10.26
N GLU A 68 -12.34 -16.31 -11.07
CA GLU A 68 -12.65 -15.60 -12.30
C GLU A 68 -13.28 -14.23 -11.97
N PRO A 69 -12.80 -13.12 -12.57
CA PRO A 69 -13.29 -11.77 -12.26
C PRO A 69 -14.81 -11.63 -12.40
N ALA A 70 -15.40 -12.14 -13.49
CA ALA A 70 -16.84 -12.13 -13.70
C ALA A 70 -17.62 -12.89 -12.62
N GLN A 71 -17.10 -14.03 -12.16
CA GLN A 71 -17.73 -14.83 -11.09
C GLN A 71 -17.66 -14.10 -9.75
N ALA A 72 -16.51 -13.48 -9.44
CA ALA A 72 -16.35 -12.68 -8.23
C ALA A 72 -17.32 -11.49 -8.22
N LEU A 73 -17.38 -10.71 -9.30
CA LEU A 73 -18.31 -9.58 -9.41
C LEU A 73 -19.78 -10.02 -9.32
N ALA A 74 -20.16 -11.13 -9.97
CA ALA A 74 -21.50 -11.68 -9.87
C ALA A 74 -21.85 -12.10 -8.43
N GLN A 75 -20.90 -12.72 -7.72
CA GLN A 75 -21.07 -13.10 -6.33
C GLN A 75 -21.23 -11.86 -5.44
N ILE A 76 -20.37 -10.84 -5.61
CA ILE A 76 -20.46 -9.56 -4.88
C ILE A 76 -21.85 -8.97 -5.06
N ARG A 77 -22.31 -8.80 -6.31
CA ARG A 77 -23.64 -8.26 -6.63
C ARG A 77 -24.79 -9.03 -5.97
N SER A 78 -24.66 -10.35 -5.87
CA SER A 78 -25.68 -11.24 -5.31
C SER A 78 -25.74 -11.27 -3.78
N THR A 79 -24.73 -10.72 -3.11
CA THR A 79 -24.58 -10.78 -1.65
C THR A 79 -25.57 -9.83 -0.97
N GLY A 80 -26.40 -10.35 -0.06
CA GLY A 80 -27.46 -9.58 0.62
C GLY A 80 -26.99 -8.69 1.75
N THR A 81 -25.75 -8.86 2.22
CA THR A 81 -25.18 -8.09 3.32
C THR A 81 -24.19 -7.07 2.75
N GLN A 82 -24.35 -5.81 3.14
CA GLN A 82 -23.36 -4.77 2.81
C GLN A 82 -21.97 -5.21 3.26
N GLY A 83 -20.97 -4.95 2.42
CA GLY A 83 -19.58 -5.34 2.67
C GLY A 83 -18.62 -4.52 1.83
N ILE A 84 -17.36 -4.54 2.26
CA ILE A 84 -16.24 -3.88 1.57
C ILE A 84 -15.43 -4.96 0.85
N TYR A 85 -15.17 -4.75 -0.43
CA TYR A 85 -14.47 -5.72 -1.28
C TYR A 85 -13.19 -5.12 -1.82
N LEU A 86 -12.05 -5.65 -1.35
CA LEU A 86 -10.71 -5.27 -1.81
C LEU A 86 -10.37 -6.10 -3.05
N LEU A 87 -10.32 -5.45 -4.20
CA LEU A 87 -9.97 -6.05 -5.49
C LEU A 87 -8.49 -5.78 -5.77
N LEU A 88 -7.65 -6.79 -5.47
CA LEU A 88 -6.20 -6.71 -5.61
C LEU A 88 -5.82 -6.93 -7.08
N ASP A 89 -5.04 -6.01 -7.64
CA ASP A 89 -4.54 -6.03 -9.02
C ASP A 89 -5.63 -6.30 -10.08
N PHE A 90 -6.80 -5.67 -9.91
CA PHE A 90 -7.94 -5.86 -10.82
C PHE A 90 -7.82 -5.05 -12.12
N HIS A 91 -6.89 -4.09 -12.19
CA HIS A 91 -6.73 -3.18 -13.34
C HIS A 91 -6.70 -3.86 -14.73
N PRO A 92 -6.09 -5.04 -14.95
CA PRO A 92 -6.09 -5.66 -16.28
C PRO A 92 -7.48 -6.11 -16.75
N TYR A 93 -8.39 -6.36 -15.81
CA TYR A 93 -9.74 -6.84 -16.11
C TYR A 93 -10.74 -5.71 -16.39
N LEU A 94 -10.33 -4.45 -16.23
CA LEU A 94 -11.16 -3.28 -16.56
C LEU A 94 -11.26 -3.03 -18.06
N GLU A 95 -10.47 -3.73 -18.89
CA GLU A 95 -10.58 -3.71 -20.35
C GLU A 95 -11.84 -4.40 -20.87
N ASP A 96 -12.42 -5.32 -20.07
CA ASP A 96 -13.63 -6.04 -20.45
C ASP A 96 -14.88 -5.20 -20.12
N PRO A 97 -15.70 -4.79 -21.13
CA PRO A 97 -16.89 -3.99 -20.91
C PRO A 97 -17.94 -4.68 -20.03
N ALA A 98 -17.96 -6.01 -19.97
CA ALA A 98 -18.85 -6.75 -19.08
C ALA A 98 -18.47 -6.55 -17.61
N HIS A 99 -17.17 -6.53 -17.29
CA HIS A 99 -16.69 -6.23 -15.94
C HIS A 99 -17.02 -4.78 -15.56
N VAL A 100 -16.75 -3.81 -16.45
CA VAL A 100 -17.08 -2.40 -16.22
C VAL A 100 -18.57 -2.23 -15.95
N ARG A 101 -19.41 -2.90 -16.75
CA ARG A 101 -20.86 -2.88 -16.55
C ARG A 101 -21.26 -3.45 -15.19
N LEU A 102 -20.75 -4.63 -14.81
CA LEU A 102 -21.05 -5.25 -13.51
C LEU A 102 -20.60 -4.38 -12.34
N ILE A 103 -19.41 -3.78 -12.41
CA ILE A 103 -18.90 -2.84 -11.41
C ILE A 103 -19.85 -1.65 -11.26
N ARG A 104 -20.30 -1.07 -12.38
CA ARG A 104 -21.26 0.04 -12.36
C ARG A 104 -22.60 -0.37 -11.75
N GLU A 105 -23.11 -1.56 -12.04
CA GLU A 105 -24.35 -2.08 -11.43
C GLU A 105 -24.21 -2.25 -9.91
N ILE A 106 -23.08 -2.77 -9.44
CA ILE A 106 -22.77 -2.86 -7.99
C ILE A 106 -22.73 -1.46 -7.38
N ALA A 107 -22.04 -0.52 -8.03
CA ALA A 107 -21.85 0.83 -7.53
C ALA A 107 -23.14 1.67 -7.50
N LEU A 108 -24.07 1.43 -8.43
CA LEU A 108 -25.40 2.04 -8.46
C LEU A 108 -26.41 1.37 -7.52
N GLY A 109 -25.99 0.33 -6.77
CA GLY A 109 -26.85 -0.36 -5.83
C GLY A 109 -27.91 -1.24 -6.49
N TYR A 110 -27.71 -1.69 -7.73
CA TYR A 110 -28.62 -2.64 -8.40
C TYR A 110 -28.56 -4.06 -7.78
N GLY A 111 -27.58 -4.31 -6.90
CA GLY A 111 -27.47 -5.53 -6.12
C GLY A 111 -28.42 -5.58 -4.92
N LYS A 112 -28.23 -6.59 -4.06
CA LYS A 112 -29.05 -6.75 -2.85
C LYS A 112 -28.63 -5.84 -1.69
N ALA A 113 -27.45 -5.25 -1.76
CA ALA A 113 -26.92 -4.35 -0.75
C ALA A 113 -25.96 -3.31 -1.35
N ASN A 114 -25.71 -2.24 -0.59
CA ASN A 114 -24.78 -1.18 -0.95
C ASN A 114 -23.35 -1.62 -0.63
N HIS A 115 -22.65 -2.20 -1.60
CA HIS A 115 -21.27 -2.61 -1.43
C HIS A 115 -20.30 -1.48 -1.77
N THR A 116 -19.13 -1.48 -1.12
CA THR A 116 -18.00 -0.62 -1.50
C THR A 116 -16.93 -1.49 -2.16
N LEU A 117 -16.59 -1.16 -3.40
CA LEU A 117 -15.49 -1.77 -4.14
C LEU A 117 -14.24 -0.93 -3.94
N VAL A 118 -13.14 -1.56 -3.53
CA VAL A 118 -11.86 -0.91 -3.31
C VAL A 118 -10.85 -1.53 -4.26
N PHE A 119 -10.43 -0.77 -5.27
CA PHE A 119 -9.39 -1.18 -6.20
C PHE A 119 -8.02 -0.87 -5.60
N ILE A 120 -7.18 -1.89 -5.47
CA ILE A 120 -5.82 -1.75 -4.95
C ILE A 120 -4.87 -2.27 -6.02
N SER A 121 -4.02 -1.41 -6.56
CA SER A 121 -3.06 -1.75 -7.62
C SER A 121 -1.87 -0.79 -7.58
N TYR A 122 -0.74 -1.15 -8.18
CA TYR A 122 0.38 -0.22 -8.31
C TYR A 122 0.04 0.99 -9.22
N ARG A 123 -0.83 0.77 -10.21
CA ARG A 123 -1.43 1.76 -11.11
C ARG A 123 -2.76 1.23 -11.62
N CYS A 124 -3.77 2.08 -11.75
CA CYS A 124 -5.09 1.69 -12.25
C CYS A 124 -5.80 2.87 -12.90
N GLU A 125 -5.97 2.77 -14.22
CA GLU A 125 -6.78 3.71 -14.98
C GLU A 125 -8.23 3.22 -14.98
N LEU A 126 -9.10 3.95 -14.29
CA LEU A 126 -10.53 3.64 -14.24
C LEU A 126 -11.19 4.07 -15.57
N PRO A 127 -12.09 3.24 -16.13
CA PRO A 127 -12.95 3.65 -17.25
C PRO A 127 -13.81 4.87 -16.90
N GLU A 128 -14.04 5.77 -17.88
CA GLU A 128 -14.78 7.03 -17.73
C GLU A 128 -16.14 6.86 -17.04
N GLU A 129 -16.81 5.74 -17.32
CA GLU A 129 -18.11 5.39 -16.76
C GLU A 129 -18.08 5.24 -15.23
N LEU A 130 -16.93 4.95 -14.63
CA LEU A 130 -16.80 4.73 -13.19
C LEU A 130 -16.34 5.97 -12.44
N HIS A 131 -15.82 6.99 -13.13
CA HIS A 131 -15.21 8.17 -12.49
C HIS A 131 -16.17 8.89 -11.53
N ALA A 132 -17.39 9.17 -11.97
CA ALA A 132 -18.39 9.89 -11.17
C ALA A 132 -18.85 9.11 -9.91
N LEU A 133 -18.58 7.81 -9.85
CA LEU A 133 -18.92 6.91 -8.75
C LEU A 133 -17.70 6.61 -7.85
N SER A 134 -16.55 7.21 -8.15
CA SER A 134 -15.27 6.86 -7.54
C SER A 134 -14.67 8.01 -6.73
N ALA A 135 -13.92 7.65 -5.68
CA ALA A 135 -12.98 8.54 -5.02
C ALA A 135 -11.59 7.91 -5.00
N ARG A 136 -10.55 8.76 -5.07
CA ARG A 136 -9.16 8.32 -4.87
C ARG A 136 -8.77 8.45 -3.41
N PHE A 137 -8.01 7.48 -2.93
CA PHE A 137 -7.42 7.50 -1.60
C PHE A 137 -5.95 7.09 -1.69
N SER A 138 -5.09 7.85 -1.02
CA SER A 138 -3.65 7.61 -0.96
C SER A 138 -3.23 7.39 0.48
N LEU A 139 -2.43 6.36 0.71
CA LEU A 139 -1.87 6.09 2.04
C LEU A 139 -0.95 7.22 2.45
N SER A 140 -1.07 7.66 3.71
CA SER A 140 -0.14 8.65 4.26
C SER A 140 1.25 8.03 4.38
N LEU A 141 2.26 8.82 4.04
CA LEU A 141 3.66 8.44 4.22
C LEU A 141 4.00 8.30 5.72
N PRO A 142 4.99 7.45 6.07
CA PRO A 142 5.45 7.30 7.44
C PRO A 142 5.98 8.63 7.99
N ASP A 143 5.55 8.99 9.21
CA ASP A 143 6.11 10.10 9.98
C ASP A 143 7.49 9.74 10.56
N SER A 144 8.24 10.74 11.07
CA SER A 144 9.60 10.53 11.60
C SER A 144 9.67 9.46 12.69
N LYS A 145 8.65 9.39 13.57
CA LYS A 145 8.57 8.36 14.63
C LYS A 145 8.36 6.97 14.04
N HIS A 146 7.54 6.87 13.00
CA HIS A 146 7.34 5.61 12.30
C HIS A 146 8.61 5.18 11.56
N ILE A 147 9.30 6.10 10.87
CA ILE A 147 10.58 5.83 10.21
C ILE A 147 11.61 5.31 11.21
N GLU A 148 11.75 5.97 12.37
CA GLU A 148 12.64 5.51 13.44
C GLU A 148 12.32 4.07 13.88
N ARG A 149 11.03 3.77 14.08
CA ARG A 149 10.59 2.42 14.44
C ARG A 149 10.95 1.39 13.35
N LEU A 150 10.74 1.72 12.08
CA LEU A 150 11.13 0.86 10.95
C LEU A 150 12.64 0.59 10.96
N ILE A 151 13.46 1.62 11.20
CA ILE A 151 14.92 1.48 11.30
C ILE A 151 15.31 0.52 12.44
N ARG A 152 14.75 0.72 13.65
CA ARG A 152 15.03 -0.12 14.82
C ARG A 152 14.59 -1.58 14.60
N GLU A 153 13.46 -1.79 13.95
CA GLU A 153 12.98 -3.14 13.59
C GLU A 153 13.96 -3.85 12.64
N GLU A 154 14.43 -3.18 11.58
CA GLU A 154 15.41 -3.77 10.65
C GLU A 154 16.77 -4.03 11.32
N ALA A 155 17.24 -3.11 12.17
CA ALA A 155 18.47 -3.32 12.94
C ALA A 155 18.38 -4.52 13.89
N SER A 156 17.22 -4.71 14.54
CA SER A 156 16.95 -5.87 15.38
C SER A 156 16.91 -7.17 14.57
N ASN A 157 16.29 -7.16 13.40
CA ASN A 157 16.23 -8.32 12.51
C ASN A 157 17.63 -8.73 12.03
N TRP A 158 18.46 -7.77 11.66
CA TRP A 158 19.85 -8.03 11.27
C TRP A 158 20.67 -8.62 12.42
N ALA A 159 20.53 -8.09 13.64
CA ALA A 159 21.24 -8.59 14.82
C ALA A 159 20.84 -10.02 15.20
N LYS A 160 19.57 -10.40 14.99
CA LYS A 160 19.10 -11.79 15.16
C LYS A 160 19.72 -12.73 14.12
N ALA A 161 19.93 -12.25 12.90
CA ALA A 161 20.57 -13.02 11.82
C ALA A 161 22.10 -13.13 12.00
N HIS A 162 22.73 -12.24 12.78
CA HIS A 162 24.17 -12.20 13.04
C HIS A 162 24.48 -12.26 14.55
N PRO A 163 24.47 -13.45 15.16
CA PRO A 163 24.70 -13.62 16.59
C PRO A 163 25.98 -12.95 17.07
N GLY A 164 25.89 -12.10 18.10
CA GLY A 164 27.02 -11.40 18.69
C GLY A 164 27.40 -10.07 18.03
N LYS A 165 26.76 -9.68 16.92
CA LYS A 165 26.93 -8.35 16.31
C LYS A 165 25.70 -7.48 16.59
N LYS A 166 25.94 -6.22 16.97
CA LYS A 166 24.90 -5.18 17.08
C LYS A 166 25.16 -4.14 16.02
N VAL A 167 24.07 -3.60 15.45
CA VAL A 167 24.19 -2.45 14.56
C VAL A 167 24.74 -1.27 15.34
N LYS A 168 25.87 -0.72 14.90
CA LYS A 168 26.47 0.47 15.50
C LYS A 168 25.94 1.70 14.76
N THR A 169 25.24 2.57 15.48
CA THR A 169 24.82 3.89 15.02
C THR A 169 24.84 4.81 16.24
N ASP A 170 25.32 6.04 16.08
CA ASP A 170 25.12 7.09 17.08
C ASP A 170 23.78 7.82 16.85
N GLU A 171 23.39 8.62 17.84
CA GLU A 171 22.11 9.34 17.83
C GLU A 171 22.05 10.42 16.75
N ALA A 172 23.19 11.03 16.37
CA ALA A 172 23.24 12.06 15.36
C ALA A 172 23.04 11.47 13.95
N THR A 173 23.75 10.38 13.62
CA THR A 173 23.58 9.67 12.35
C THR A 173 22.18 9.07 12.22
N LEU A 174 21.58 8.58 13.32
CA LEU A 174 20.19 8.12 13.31
C LEU A 174 19.20 9.26 12.98
N ALA A 175 19.37 10.44 13.58
CA ALA A 175 18.52 11.59 13.30
C ALA A 175 18.63 12.05 11.84
N GLN A 176 19.85 12.06 11.29
CA GLN A 176 20.10 12.38 9.89
C GLN A 176 19.45 11.35 8.95
N LEU A 177 19.55 10.06 9.28
CA LEU A 177 18.92 8.99 8.51
C LEU A 177 17.39 9.13 8.48
N ILE A 178 16.76 9.43 9.63
CA ILE A 178 15.31 9.65 9.70
C ILE A 178 14.89 10.82 8.81
N SER A 179 15.64 11.93 8.85
CA SER A 179 15.40 13.10 8.02
C SER A 179 15.52 12.77 6.52
N GLN A 180 16.58 12.05 6.14
CA GLN A 180 16.82 11.65 4.76
C GLN A 180 15.76 10.69 4.22
N LEU A 181 15.30 9.73 5.02
CA LEU A 181 14.29 8.76 4.61
C LEU A 181 12.86 9.32 4.61
N GLY A 182 12.68 10.56 5.08
CA GLY A 182 11.41 11.28 5.00
C GLY A 182 10.88 11.38 3.56
N GLY A 183 9.58 11.17 3.39
CA GLY A 183 8.91 11.22 2.08
C GLY A 183 8.92 9.91 1.30
N LEU A 184 9.44 8.83 1.86
CA LEU A 184 9.44 7.49 1.25
C LEU A 184 8.33 6.60 1.82
N THR A 185 7.88 5.63 1.04
CA THR A 185 6.94 4.59 1.52
C THR A 185 7.61 3.70 2.57
N ALA A 186 6.84 3.04 3.43
CA ALA A 186 7.42 2.15 4.45
C ALA A 186 8.26 1.00 3.84
N PRO A 187 7.87 0.36 2.72
CA PRO A 187 8.72 -0.61 2.04
C PRO A 187 10.03 -0.03 1.53
N ASP A 188 10.01 1.19 0.98
CA ASP A 188 11.22 1.86 0.47
C ASP A 188 12.18 2.20 1.61
N VAL A 189 11.66 2.72 2.73
CA VAL A 189 12.43 2.92 3.97
C VAL A 189 13.11 1.62 4.38
N ARG A 190 12.37 0.51 4.51
CA ARG A 190 12.94 -0.79 4.88
C ARG A 190 13.99 -1.27 3.88
N ARG A 191 13.77 -1.06 2.58
CA ARG A 191 14.72 -1.45 1.52
C ARG A 191 16.02 -0.68 1.64
N LEU A 192 15.97 0.63 1.85
CA LEU A 192 17.16 1.47 2.01
C LEU A 192 17.91 1.15 3.30
N VAL A 193 17.21 0.98 4.42
CA VAL A 193 17.81 0.62 5.70
C VAL A 193 18.49 -0.74 5.64
N ARG A 194 17.86 -1.75 5.05
CA ARG A 194 18.49 -3.07 4.88
C ARG A 194 19.75 -3.00 4.02
N LYS A 195 19.76 -2.15 2.99
CA LYS A 195 20.94 -1.94 2.15
C LYS A 195 22.08 -1.28 2.94
N ALA A 196 21.77 -0.28 3.77
CA ALA A 196 22.76 0.40 4.61
C ALA A 196 23.39 -0.56 5.63
N ILE A 197 22.59 -1.44 6.26
CA ILE A 197 23.08 -2.36 7.31
C ILE A 197 23.78 -3.62 6.71
N TYR A 198 23.67 -3.86 5.40
CA TYR A 198 24.02 -5.16 4.79
C TYR A 198 25.51 -5.52 4.91
N ASP A 199 26.41 -4.57 4.64
CA ASP A 199 27.83 -4.88 4.41
C ASP A 199 28.68 -4.89 5.70
N ASP A 200 28.44 -3.98 6.66
CA ASP A 200 29.32 -3.79 7.82
C ASP A 200 28.59 -3.87 9.18
N GLY A 201 27.25 -3.88 9.18
CA GLY A 201 26.47 -3.77 10.41
C GLY A 201 26.68 -2.45 11.14
N ALA A 202 27.05 -1.39 10.43
CA ALA A 202 27.04 -0.03 10.93
C ALA A 202 26.17 0.83 10.02
N ILE A 203 25.73 1.95 10.55
CA ILE A 203 25.23 3.04 9.72
C ILE A 203 26.17 4.18 10.03
N THR A 204 27.03 4.50 9.07
CA THR A 204 28.06 5.52 9.21
C THR A 204 27.71 6.75 8.38
N ASP A 205 28.36 7.88 8.67
CA ASP A 205 28.14 9.12 7.89
C ASP A 205 28.52 8.94 6.40
N ASP A 206 29.42 8.00 6.10
CA ASP A 206 29.84 7.68 4.73
C ASP A 206 28.73 6.98 3.91
N ASP A 207 27.73 6.40 4.57
CA ASP A 207 26.59 5.74 3.91
C ASP A 207 25.49 6.72 3.47
N LEU A 208 25.48 7.92 4.07
CA LEU A 208 24.45 8.94 3.85
C LEU A 208 24.39 9.47 2.39
N PRO A 209 25.51 9.74 1.70
CA PRO A 209 25.49 10.12 0.29
C PRO A 209 24.91 9.01 -0.60
N HIS A 210 25.26 7.75 -0.33
CA HIS A 210 24.76 6.60 -1.08
C HIS A 210 23.25 6.37 -0.86
N LEU A 211 22.77 6.57 0.37
CA LEU A 211 21.35 6.53 0.71
C LEU A 211 20.57 7.64 0.03
N THR A 212 21.11 8.85 0.01
CA THR A 212 20.52 10.00 -0.69
C THR A 212 20.36 9.71 -2.18
N GLN A 213 21.40 9.21 -2.83
CA GLN A 213 21.34 8.81 -4.24
C GLN A 213 20.31 7.69 -4.48
N ALA A 214 20.25 6.70 -3.59
CA ALA A 214 19.30 5.59 -3.70
C ALA A 214 17.84 6.06 -3.52
N LYS A 215 17.59 7.00 -2.60
CA LYS A 215 16.28 7.67 -2.46
C LYS A 215 15.86 8.36 -3.75
N TYR A 216 16.74 9.14 -4.37
CA TYR A 216 16.42 9.83 -5.62
C TYR A 216 16.06 8.86 -6.73
N ARG A 217 16.78 7.75 -6.88
CA ARG A 217 16.42 6.72 -7.88
C ARG A 217 15.03 6.10 -7.64
N LEU A 218 14.61 5.96 -6.38
CA LEU A 218 13.28 5.46 -6.05
C LEU A 218 12.18 6.50 -6.37
N LEU A 219 12.46 7.78 -6.14
CA LEU A 219 11.55 8.87 -6.49
C LEU A 219 11.46 9.09 -8.01
N ASP A 220 12.54 8.89 -8.74
CA ASP A 220 12.61 9.08 -10.19
C ASP A 220 11.92 7.95 -10.98
N GLN A 221 11.84 6.72 -10.42
CA GLN A 221 11.04 5.63 -11.01
C GLN A 221 9.54 5.94 -11.12
N GLY A 222 9.06 7.00 -10.44
CA GLY A 222 7.71 7.56 -10.57
C GLY A 222 7.54 8.62 -11.68
N GLY A 223 8.60 8.98 -12.42
CA GLY A 223 8.51 9.75 -13.67
C GLY A 223 8.65 11.27 -13.60
N ALA A 224 9.36 11.87 -12.62
CA ALA A 224 9.45 13.34 -12.57
C ALA A 224 10.73 13.97 -11.98
N LEU A 225 11.87 13.26 -11.83
CA LEU A 225 13.07 13.90 -11.27
C LEU A 225 14.36 13.45 -11.97
N THR A 226 14.66 14.07 -13.12
CA THR A 226 16.00 14.00 -13.71
C THR A 226 16.95 14.84 -12.85
N PHE A 227 17.93 14.20 -12.19
CA PHE A 227 18.98 14.91 -11.46
C PHE A 227 20.36 14.59 -12.07
N GLU A 228 21.00 15.62 -12.65
CA GLU A 228 22.41 15.58 -12.97
C GLU A 228 23.20 15.91 -11.70
N LEU A 229 23.99 14.94 -11.22
CA LEU A 229 25.00 15.19 -10.19
C LEU A 229 26.12 15.99 -10.84
N ASP A 230 26.23 17.26 -10.47
CA ASP A 230 27.40 18.07 -10.78
C ASP A 230 28.56 17.56 -9.90
N THR A 231 29.24 16.51 -10.35
CA THR A 231 30.51 16.08 -9.77
C THR A 231 31.60 17.02 -10.24
N ALA A 232 31.58 18.26 -9.76
CA ALA A 232 32.73 19.14 -9.81
C ALA A 232 33.70 18.70 -8.70
N ALA A 233 34.53 17.72 -9.00
CA ALA A 233 35.78 17.51 -8.28
C ALA A 233 36.69 18.71 -8.60
N PHE A 234 36.60 19.79 -7.81
CA PHE A 234 37.62 20.82 -7.83
C PHE A 234 38.87 20.26 -7.19
N SER A 235 39.83 19.94 -8.07
CA SER A 235 41.22 19.69 -7.72
C SER A 235 41.91 21.05 -7.62
N GLU A 236 42.40 21.40 -6.44
CA GLU A 236 43.62 22.20 -6.23
C GLU A 236 44.20 21.88 -4.84
#